data_AF-U7HI51-F1
#
_entry.id   AF-U7HI51-F1
#
_cell.length_a   1.000
_cell.length_b   1.000
_cell.length_c   1.000
_cell.angle_alpha   90.00
_cell.angle_beta   90.00
_cell.angle_gamma   90.00
#
_symmetry.space_group_name_H-M   'P 1'
#
loop_
_entity.id
_entity.type
_entity.pdbx_description
1 polymer ?
#
loop_
_entity_poly.entity_id
_entity_poly.type
_entity_poly.pdbx_seq_one_letter_code
_entity_poly.pdbx_strand_id
1 'polypeptide(L)'
;MRHFNGHGAVYWHFRNKQDILDAMLERVRAPLGEMLDEAAISQDSLTNLKHLCVIALSKLAEDEQYFRVYYILFHRNESDQALNKHRELAEEGIAFVTDIFRSPENAKKLRPGLSPELAGYLVHTQMLGLFFDWLAKPERLPLAEVAPILVETVFSGLLGEPEA
;
A
#
# COMPACT_ATOMS: atom_id res chain seq x y z
N MET A 1 28.33 -5.35 -41.38
CA MET A 1 27.51 -4.27 -40.81
C MET A 1 26.07 -4.40 -41.30
N ARG A 2 25.14 -4.72 -40.39
CA ARG A 2 23.78 -4.18 -40.33
C ARG A 2 23.26 -4.45 -38.92
N HIS A 3 23.07 -3.38 -38.15
CA HIS A 3 22.54 -3.39 -36.79
C HIS A 3 21.09 -3.92 -36.77
N PHE A 4 20.80 -4.84 -35.86
CA PHE A 4 19.45 -5.07 -35.33
C PHE A 4 19.32 -4.25 -34.05
N ASN A 5 18.48 -3.22 -34.07
CA ASN A 5 18.10 -2.43 -32.90
C ASN A 5 16.61 -2.65 -32.60
N GLY A 6 16.28 -2.88 -31.33
CA GLY A 6 15.11 -2.29 -30.69
C GLY A 6 13.84 -3.13 -30.53
N HIS A 7 13.56 -3.50 -29.27
CA HIS A 7 12.23 -3.53 -28.63
C HIS A 7 11.20 -4.62 -28.96
N GLY A 8 11.42 -5.52 -29.92
CA GLY A 8 10.44 -6.56 -30.28
C GLY A 8 10.33 -7.77 -29.35
N ALA A 9 11.32 -8.01 -28.47
CA ALA A 9 11.40 -9.27 -27.71
C ALA A 9 10.65 -9.25 -26.36
N VAL A 10 10.31 -8.07 -25.81
CA VAL A 10 9.61 -7.97 -24.51
C VAL A 10 8.08 -8.09 -24.66
N TYR A 11 7.54 -7.76 -25.83
CA TYR A 11 6.09 -7.82 -26.10
C TYR A 11 5.54 -9.25 -26.30
N TRP A 12 6.39 -10.27 -26.41
CA TRP A 12 5.92 -11.64 -26.66
C TRP A 12 5.38 -12.37 -25.42
N HIS A 13 5.62 -11.85 -24.20
CA HIS A 13 5.13 -12.46 -22.96
C HIS A 13 3.94 -11.73 -22.31
N PHE A 14 3.48 -10.62 -22.88
CA PHE A 14 2.40 -9.79 -22.31
C PHE A 14 1.34 -9.50 -23.38
N ARG A 15 0.09 -9.89 -23.14
CA ARG A 15 -1.02 -9.74 -24.10
C ARG A 15 -1.44 -8.28 -24.26
N ASN A 16 -1.16 -7.41 -23.28
CA ASN A 16 -1.40 -5.96 -23.36
C ASN A 16 -0.53 -5.17 -22.34
N LYS A 17 -0.65 -3.82 -22.32
CA LYS A 17 0.06 -2.94 -21.38
C LYS A 17 -0.33 -3.16 -19.91
N GLN A 18 -1.52 -3.70 -19.65
CA GLN A 18 -2.02 -3.99 -18.30
C GLN A 18 -1.27 -5.18 -17.70
N ASP A 19 -1.01 -6.24 -18.48
CA ASP A 19 -0.24 -7.40 -17.99
C ASP A 19 1.19 -7.00 -17.56
N ILE A 20 1.79 -6.00 -18.22
CA ILE A 20 3.09 -5.44 -17.82
C ILE A 20 2.97 -4.71 -16.49
N LEU A 21 1.92 -3.90 -16.32
CA LEU A 21 1.67 -3.18 -15.07
C LEU A 21 1.39 -4.16 -13.91
N ASP A 22 0.65 -5.22 -14.16
CA ASP A 22 0.36 -6.27 -13.17
C ASP A 22 1.64 -6.99 -12.73
N ALA A 23 2.51 -7.40 -13.67
CA ALA A 23 3.80 -7.99 -13.33
C ALA A 23 4.74 -7.01 -12.59
N MET A 24 4.69 -5.73 -12.96
CA MET A 24 5.42 -4.68 -12.24
C MET A 24 4.89 -4.51 -10.81
N LEU A 25 3.56 -4.52 -10.62
CA LEU A 25 2.90 -4.44 -9.33
C LEU A 25 3.22 -5.65 -8.45
N GLU A 26 3.15 -6.85 -9.00
CA GLU A 26 3.50 -8.09 -8.31
C GLU A 26 4.94 -8.01 -7.78
N ARG A 27 5.90 -7.62 -8.63
CA ARG A 27 7.31 -7.52 -8.24
C ARG A 27 7.57 -6.49 -7.13
N VAL A 28 6.89 -5.34 -7.14
CA VAL A 28 7.08 -4.32 -6.09
C VAL A 28 6.32 -4.64 -4.80
N ARG A 29 5.22 -5.40 -4.88
CA ARG A 29 4.40 -5.80 -3.72
C ARG A 29 4.93 -7.06 -3.02
N ALA A 30 5.59 -7.97 -3.73
CA ALA A 30 6.05 -9.25 -3.17
C ALA A 30 6.85 -9.11 -1.86
N PRO A 31 7.84 -8.20 -1.74
CA PRO A 31 8.59 -8.06 -0.48
C PRO A 31 7.71 -7.58 0.69
N LEU A 32 6.71 -6.72 0.42
CA LEU A 32 5.76 -6.32 1.45
C LEU A 32 4.82 -7.47 1.80
N GLY A 33 4.40 -8.28 0.83
CA GLY A 33 3.58 -9.47 1.05
C GLY A 33 4.24 -10.48 1.98
N GLU A 34 5.53 -10.76 1.80
CA GLU A 34 6.29 -11.66 2.69
C GLU A 34 6.31 -11.14 4.14
N MET A 35 6.52 -9.84 4.32
CA MET A 35 6.47 -9.21 5.65
C MET A 35 5.07 -9.25 6.27
N LEU A 36 4.02 -9.22 5.45
CA LEU A 36 2.64 -9.30 5.91
C LEU A 36 2.28 -10.69 6.43
N ASP A 37 2.72 -11.73 5.73
CA ASP A 37 2.48 -13.12 6.15
C ASP A 37 3.16 -13.40 7.50
N GLU A 38 4.38 -12.87 7.71
CA GLU A 38 5.07 -12.94 9.00
C GLU A 38 4.33 -12.13 10.10
N ALA A 39 3.83 -10.94 9.76
CA ALA A 39 3.14 -10.05 10.69
C ALA A 39 1.81 -10.64 11.21
N ALA A 40 1.04 -11.30 10.34
CA ALA A 40 -0.28 -11.84 10.65
C ALA A 40 -0.25 -12.96 11.70
N ILE A 41 0.87 -13.66 11.84
CA ILE A 41 1.05 -14.80 12.75
C ILE A 41 1.56 -14.36 14.14
N SER A 42 1.97 -13.09 14.28
CA SER A 42 2.56 -12.55 15.51
C SER A 42 1.52 -12.06 16.53
N GLN A 43 1.87 -12.09 17.83
CA GLN A 43 1.08 -11.44 18.89
C GLN A 43 1.02 -9.90 18.74
N ASP A 44 1.94 -9.32 17.98
CA ASP A 44 2.10 -7.87 17.80
C ASP A 44 1.62 -7.38 16.42
N SER A 45 0.59 -8.02 15.85
CA SER A 45 0.08 -7.76 14.50
C SER A 45 -0.26 -6.28 14.20
N LEU A 46 -0.76 -5.50 15.17
CA LEU A 46 -0.95 -4.04 15.00
C LEU A 46 0.36 -3.27 14.88
N THR A 47 1.37 -3.63 15.68
CA THR A 47 2.71 -3.02 15.61
C THR A 47 3.34 -3.33 14.26
N ASN A 48 3.21 -4.56 13.79
CA ASN A 48 3.73 -4.96 12.49
C ASN A 48 2.99 -4.28 11.33
N LEU A 49 1.68 -4.08 11.46
CA LEU A 49 0.91 -3.28 10.50
C LEU A 49 1.40 -1.82 10.45
N LYS A 50 1.62 -1.19 11.60
CA LYS A 50 2.22 0.16 11.67
C LYS A 50 3.57 0.19 10.96
N HIS A 51 4.45 -0.76 11.26
CA HIS A 51 5.77 -0.85 10.62
C HIS A 51 5.66 -1.03 9.10
N LEU A 52 4.75 -1.87 8.62
CA LEU A 52 4.51 -2.03 7.20
C LEU A 52 4.06 -0.73 6.54
N CYS A 53 3.11 0.00 7.15
CA CYS A 53 2.68 1.29 6.62
C CYS A 53 3.85 2.27 6.51
N VAL A 54 4.75 2.30 7.52
CA VAL A 54 5.95 3.13 7.48
C VAL A 54 6.88 2.70 6.33
N ILE A 55 7.18 1.40 6.22
CA ILE A 55 8.03 0.87 5.15
C ILE A 55 7.45 1.18 3.77
N ALA A 56 6.13 1.06 3.59
CA ALA A 56 5.48 1.35 2.32
C ALA A 56 5.65 2.82 1.91
N LEU A 57 5.52 3.77 2.86
CA LEU A 57 5.76 5.19 2.61
C LEU A 57 7.23 5.51 2.37
N SER A 58 8.15 4.90 3.14
CA SER A 58 9.59 5.07 2.93
C SER A 58 10.02 4.53 1.57
N LYS A 59 9.55 3.34 1.17
CA LYS A 59 9.79 2.79 -0.16
C LYS A 59 9.22 3.67 -1.27
N LEU A 60 8.05 4.25 -1.07
CA LEU A 60 7.49 5.21 -2.03
C LEU A 60 8.43 6.38 -2.30
N ALA A 61 9.17 6.83 -1.28
CA ALA A 61 10.09 7.95 -1.39
C ALA A 61 11.50 7.58 -1.87
N GLU A 62 12.00 6.39 -1.51
CA GLU A 62 13.41 6.02 -1.67
C GLU A 62 13.67 5.00 -2.78
N ASP A 63 12.65 4.24 -3.20
CA ASP A 63 12.76 3.20 -4.22
C ASP A 63 12.16 3.71 -5.54
N GLU A 64 13.02 4.10 -6.49
CA GLU A 64 12.61 4.63 -7.79
C GLU A 64 11.68 3.70 -8.58
N GLN A 65 11.84 2.39 -8.40
CA GLN A 65 11.01 1.42 -9.08
C GLN A 65 9.62 1.40 -8.44
N TYR A 66 9.56 1.34 -7.11
CA TYR A 66 8.30 1.41 -6.36
C TYR A 66 7.54 2.70 -6.69
N PHE A 67 8.23 3.85 -6.66
CA PHE A 67 7.70 5.15 -7.08
C PHE A 67 7.08 5.08 -8.48
N ARG A 68 7.85 4.61 -9.46
CA ARG A 68 7.43 4.62 -10.87
C ARG A 68 6.20 3.74 -11.12
N VAL A 69 6.13 2.58 -10.48
CA VAL A 69 4.99 1.67 -10.62
C VAL A 69 3.73 2.31 -10.08
N TYR A 70 3.76 2.85 -8.86
CA TYR A 70 2.58 3.50 -8.29
C TYR A 70 2.24 4.83 -8.98
N TYR A 71 3.22 5.58 -9.46
CA TYR A 71 2.98 6.77 -10.29
C TYR A 71 2.26 6.41 -11.60
N ILE A 72 2.67 5.32 -12.26
CA ILE A 72 1.97 4.86 -13.47
C ILE A 72 0.54 4.44 -13.14
N LEU A 73 0.38 3.64 -12.09
CA LEU A 73 -0.91 3.13 -11.63
C LEU A 73 -1.89 4.28 -11.32
N PHE A 74 -1.48 5.26 -10.51
CA PHE A 74 -2.36 6.33 -10.03
C PHE A 74 -2.51 7.53 -10.96
N HIS A 75 -1.46 7.91 -11.70
CA HIS A 75 -1.40 9.20 -12.41
C HIS A 75 -1.22 9.10 -13.93
N ARG A 76 -1.02 7.91 -14.49
CA ARG A 76 -0.75 7.74 -15.94
C ARG A 76 -1.59 6.69 -16.64
N ASN A 77 -2.58 6.10 -15.96
CA ASN A 77 -3.46 5.09 -16.54
C ASN A 77 -4.93 5.41 -16.22
N GLU A 78 -5.67 5.85 -17.23
CA GLU A 78 -7.08 6.28 -17.12
C GLU A 78 -8.04 5.28 -17.77
N SER A 79 -7.60 4.05 -18.05
CA SER A 79 -8.45 3.02 -18.66
C SER A 79 -9.41 2.39 -17.64
N ASP A 80 -10.56 1.89 -18.11
CA ASP A 80 -11.49 1.13 -17.26
C ASP A 80 -10.81 -0.07 -16.57
N GLN A 81 -9.83 -0.69 -17.25
CA GLN A 81 -9.01 -1.75 -16.68
C GLN A 81 -8.15 -1.26 -15.50
N ALA A 82 -7.59 -0.05 -15.61
CA ALA A 82 -6.85 0.57 -14.51
C ALA A 82 -7.78 0.86 -13.33
N LEU A 83 -8.97 1.41 -13.59
CA LEU A 83 -9.97 1.68 -12.55
C LEU A 83 -10.42 0.39 -11.85
N ASN A 84 -10.61 -0.70 -12.59
CA ASN A 84 -10.88 -2.01 -12.00
C ASN A 84 -9.70 -2.50 -11.17
N LYS A 85 -8.46 -2.33 -11.66
CA LYS A 85 -7.27 -2.69 -10.89
C LYS A 85 -7.15 -1.92 -9.59
N HIS A 86 -7.45 -0.62 -9.59
CA HIS A 86 -7.53 0.20 -8.37
C HIS A 86 -8.54 -0.36 -7.37
N ARG A 87 -9.72 -0.77 -7.84
CA ARG A 87 -10.76 -1.37 -6.98
C ARG A 87 -10.32 -2.70 -6.40
N GLU A 88 -9.75 -3.60 -7.21
CA GLU A 88 -9.22 -4.88 -6.74
C GLU A 88 -8.16 -4.68 -5.65
N LEU A 89 -7.18 -3.81 -5.90
CA LEU A 89 -6.13 -3.48 -4.93
C LEU A 89 -6.70 -2.84 -3.65
N ALA A 90 -7.75 -2.03 -3.77
CA ALA A 90 -8.42 -1.43 -2.63
C ALA A 90 -9.15 -2.48 -1.80
N GLU A 91 -9.92 -3.37 -2.43
CA GLU A 91 -10.63 -4.46 -1.77
C GLU A 91 -9.66 -5.40 -1.04
N GLU A 92 -8.57 -5.81 -1.69
CA GLU A 92 -7.49 -6.61 -1.09
C GLU A 92 -6.89 -5.90 0.14
N GLY A 93 -6.52 -4.62 -0.02
CA GLY A 93 -5.89 -3.85 1.04
C GLY A 93 -6.81 -3.62 2.24
N ILE A 94 -8.08 -3.29 1.99
CA ILE A 94 -9.08 -3.09 3.05
C ILE A 94 -9.33 -4.41 3.78
N ALA A 95 -9.53 -5.52 3.06
CA ALA A 95 -9.77 -6.82 3.66
C ALA A 95 -8.60 -7.24 4.56
N PHE A 96 -7.37 -7.12 4.04
CA PHE A 96 -6.16 -7.43 4.78
C PHE A 96 -6.07 -6.67 6.11
N VAL A 97 -6.22 -5.34 6.07
CA VAL A 97 -6.13 -4.52 7.29
C VAL A 97 -7.30 -4.81 8.24
N THR A 98 -8.49 -5.01 7.70
CA THR A 98 -9.69 -5.36 8.48
C THR A 98 -9.48 -6.65 9.26
N ASP A 99 -8.88 -7.67 8.64
CA ASP A 99 -8.65 -8.97 9.30
C ASP A 99 -7.67 -8.86 10.48
N ILE A 100 -6.68 -7.96 10.41
CA ILE A 100 -5.83 -7.65 11.57
C ILE A 100 -6.66 -7.05 12.71
N PHE A 101 -7.55 -6.10 12.41
CA PHE A 101 -8.40 -5.47 13.43
C PHE A 101 -9.48 -6.40 13.98
N ARG A 102 -9.88 -7.44 13.24
CA ARG A 102 -10.88 -8.44 13.67
C ARG A 102 -10.39 -9.37 14.76
N SER A 103 -9.08 -9.48 14.97
CA SER A 103 -8.57 -10.30 16.07
C SER A 103 -9.14 -9.76 17.40
N PRO A 104 -9.61 -10.63 18.32
CA PRO A 104 -10.20 -10.16 19.57
C PRO A 104 -9.29 -9.24 20.40
N GLU A 105 -7.98 -9.47 20.33
CA GLU A 105 -6.97 -8.67 21.04
C GLU A 105 -6.82 -7.27 20.44
N ASN A 106 -6.98 -7.12 19.12
CA ASN A 106 -6.88 -5.84 18.44
C ASN A 106 -8.21 -5.08 18.45
N ALA A 107 -9.34 -5.77 18.29
CA ALA A 107 -10.67 -5.18 18.31
C ALA A 107 -10.96 -4.44 19.63
N LYS A 108 -10.51 -4.99 20.76
CA LYS A 108 -10.64 -4.36 22.09
C LYS A 108 -9.84 -3.05 22.24
N LYS A 109 -8.84 -2.82 21.38
CA LYS A 109 -8.00 -1.62 21.41
C LYS A 109 -8.58 -0.48 20.56
N LEU A 110 -9.60 -0.75 19.73
CA LEU A 110 -10.26 0.28 18.93
C LEU A 110 -11.02 1.27 19.82
N ARG A 111 -11.10 2.52 19.38
CA ARG A 111 -11.93 3.52 20.07
C ARG A 111 -13.41 3.11 20.06
N PRO A 112 -14.19 3.52 21.09
CA PRO A 112 -15.62 3.28 21.11
C PRO A 112 -16.31 3.76 19.83
N GLY A 113 -17.12 2.88 19.24
CA GLY A 113 -17.87 3.17 18.00
C GLY A 113 -17.12 2.89 16.70
N LEU A 114 -15.84 2.50 16.74
CA LEU A 114 -15.13 2.02 15.54
C LEU A 114 -15.21 0.50 15.44
N SER A 115 -15.75 0.01 14.32
CA SER A 115 -15.67 -1.41 13.97
C SER A 115 -14.33 -1.72 13.27
N PRO A 116 -13.88 -3.00 13.25
CA PRO A 116 -12.73 -3.42 12.47
C PRO A 116 -12.80 -3.01 10.99
N GLU A 117 -13.99 -3.09 10.38
CA GLU A 117 -14.21 -2.71 8.98
C GLU A 117 -13.98 -1.21 8.76
N LEU A 118 -14.47 -0.36 9.66
CA LEU A 118 -14.23 1.09 9.60
C LEU A 118 -12.75 1.40 9.85
N ALA A 119 -12.10 0.73 10.79
CA ALA A 119 -10.68 0.90 11.04
C ALA A 119 -9.84 0.51 9.82
N GLY A 120 -10.12 -0.64 9.20
CA GLY A 120 -9.44 -1.08 7.98
C GLY A 120 -9.64 -0.11 6.81
N TYR A 121 -10.87 0.36 6.61
CA TYR A 121 -11.17 1.37 5.60
C TYR A 121 -10.42 2.69 5.84
N LEU A 122 -10.37 3.17 7.09
CA LEU A 122 -9.68 4.43 7.45
C LEU A 122 -8.16 4.34 7.24
N VAL A 123 -7.53 3.23 7.64
CA VAL A 123 -6.10 3.01 7.38
C VAL A 123 -5.83 2.95 5.88
N HIS A 124 -6.63 2.19 5.12
CA HIS A 124 -6.46 2.08 3.68
C HIS A 124 -6.59 3.43 2.97
N THR A 125 -7.66 4.17 3.24
CA THR A 125 -7.92 5.47 2.59
C THR A 125 -6.87 6.51 2.94
N GLN A 126 -6.35 6.50 4.17
CA GLN A 126 -5.22 7.34 4.55
C GLN A 126 -3.96 7.01 3.73
N MET A 127 -3.60 5.73 3.62
CA MET A 127 -2.44 5.29 2.84
C MET A 127 -2.61 5.63 1.36
N LEU A 128 -3.80 5.40 0.80
CA LEU A 128 -4.14 5.77 -0.57
C LEU A 128 -3.98 7.27 -0.80
N GLY A 129 -4.49 8.10 0.10
CA GLY A 129 -4.37 9.56 0.02
C GLY A 129 -2.93 10.03 0.05
N LEU A 130 -2.10 9.46 0.94
CA LEU A 130 -0.67 9.75 1.01
C LEU A 130 0.06 9.35 -0.27
N PHE A 131 -0.20 8.16 -0.79
CA PHE A 131 0.40 7.69 -2.05
C PHE A 131 0.00 8.62 -3.19
N PHE A 132 -1.30 8.84 -3.37
CA PHE A 132 -1.83 9.61 -4.49
C PHE A 132 -1.32 11.06 -4.48
N ASP A 133 -1.44 11.77 -3.35
CA ASP A 133 -1.03 13.16 -3.24
C ASP A 133 0.50 13.34 -3.32
N TRP A 134 1.27 12.49 -2.63
CA TRP A 134 2.72 12.63 -2.59
C TRP A 134 3.37 12.30 -3.94
N LEU A 135 2.89 11.28 -4.66
CA LEU A 135 3.38 10.95 -6.00
C LEU A 135 3.20 12.09 -7.00
N ALA A 136 2.20 12.96 -6.81
CA ALA A 136 1.97 14.12 -7.65
C ALA A 136 2.94 15.28 -7.33
N LYS A 137 3.46 15.36 -6.10
CA LYS A 137 4.39 16.40 -5.65
C LYS A 137 5.36 15.89 -4.56
N PRO A 138 6.41 15.13 -4.92
CA PRO A 138 7.33 14.50 -3.96
C PRO A 138 8.04 15.49 -3.02
N GLU A 139 8.38 16.66 -3.53
CA GLU A 139 9.00 17.77 -2.78
C GLU A 139 8.07 18.43 -1.74
N ARG A 140 6.81 17.99 -1.57
CA ARG A 140 5.90 18.54 -0.56
C ARG A 140 6.32 18.20 0.87
N LEU A 141 6.86 17.00 1.09
CA LEU A 141 7.35 16.56 2.40
C LEU A 141 8.47 15.52 2.22
N PRO A 142 9.47 15.49 3.13
CA PRO A 142 10.44 14.39 3.18
C PRO A 142 9.72 13.13 3.69
N LEU A 143 8.99 12.45 2.81
CA LEU A 143 8.02 11.42 3.18
C LEU A 143 8.62 10.28 4.01
N ALA A 144 9.80 9.79 3.65
CA ALA A 144 10.46 8.73 4.42
C ALA A 144 10.76 9.16 5.86
N GLU A 145 11.16 10.41 6.08
CA GLU A 145 11.49 10.94 7.41
C GLU A 145 10.24 11.11 8.28
N VAL A 146 9.12 11.56 7.69
CA VAL A 146 7.88 11.84 8.44
C VAL A 146 6.89 10.67 8.45
N ALA A 147 7.14 9.60 7.70
CA ALA A 147 6.28 8.42 7.63
C ALA A 147 5.91 7.84 9.01
N PRO A 148 6.85 7.67 9.98
CA PRO A 148 6.51 7.21 11.32
C PRO A 148 5.48 8.09 12.03
N ILE A 149 5.61 9.42 11.89
CA ILE A 149 4.71 10.39 12.53
C ILE A 149 3.31 10.31 11.91
N LEU A 150 3.23 10.25 10.58
CA LEU A 150 1.96 10.16 9.85
C LEU A 150 1.21 8.88 10.22
N VAL A 151 1.91 7.74 10.23
CA VAL A 151 1.32 6.46 10.60
C VAL A 151 0.89 6.46 12.06
N GLU A 152 1.75 6.89 12.99
CA GLU A 152 1.41 6.87 14.41
C GLU A 152 0.20 7.78 14.72
N THR A 153 0.10 8.93 14.05
CA THR A 153 -1.04 9.85 14.21
C THR A 153 -2.36 9.17 13.86
N VAL A 154 -2.38 8.41 12.77
CA VAL A 154 -3.58 7.72 12.29
C VAL A 154 -3.97 6.61 13.25
N PHE A 155 -3.02 5.78 13.65
CA PHE A 155 -3.29 4.69 14.59
C PHE A 155 -3.67 5.20 15.99
N SER A 156 -3.03 6.26 16.47
CA SER A 156 -3.44 6.95 17.71
C SER A 156 -4.89 7.45 17.63
N GLY A 157 -5.33 7.88 16.43
CA GLY A 157 -6.71 8.27 16.16
C GLY A 157 -7.72 7.12 16.11
N LEU A 158 -7.27 5.89 15.84
CA LEU A 158 -8.10 4.68 15.74
C LEU A 158 -8.15 3.89 17.05
N LEU A 159 -7.07 3.95 17.83
CA LEU A 159 -6.92 3.21 19.07
C LEU A 159 -7.36 4.06 20.28
N GLY A 160 -8.07 3.44 21.21
CA GLY A 160 -8.41 4.03 22.50
C GLY A 160 -7.25 3.91 23.48
N GLU A 161 -7.18 4.81 24.46
CA GLU A 161 -6.41 4.49 25.67
C GLU A 161 -7.08 3.30 26.37
N PRO A 162 -6.32 2.37 26.97
CA PRO A 162 -6.91 1.34 27.80
C PRO A 162 -7.79 2.01 28.86
N GLU A 163 -9.04 1.59 29.02
CA GLU A 163 -9.80 1.96 30.22
C GLU A 163 -8.96 1.56 31.44
N ALA A 164 -8.60 2.57 32.25
CA ALA A 164 -7.82 2.40 33.49
C ALA A 164 -8.61 1.64 34.56
#